data_AF-A0A938E591-F1
#
_entry.id   AF-A0A938E591-F1
#
_cell.length_a   1.000
_cell.length_b   1.000
_cell.length_c   1.000
_cell.angle_alpha   90.00
_cell.angle_beta   90.00
_cell.angle_gamma   90.00
#
_symmetry.space_group_name_H-M   'P 1'
#
loop_
_entity.id
_entity.type
_entity.pdbx_description
1 polymer ?
#
loop_
_entity_poly.entity_id
_entity_poly.type
_entity_poly.pdbx_seq_one_letter_code
_entity_poly.pdbx_strand_id
1 'polypeptide(L)'
;MTVGVDPTPCRALLEGIRARDGDRIAACFGPGAVLRALTPHQLREEHGPEAIADRYRYWLEPLAGFEVVEADATPIADRVRVRYWFRGRDPEKGPQENEHTAYATVESGRISALNLSCAGFRPAGPPDGSAA
;
A
#
# COMPACT_ATOMS: atom_id res chain seq x y z
N MET A 1 18.78 3.52 24.66
CA MET A 1 18.04 4.49 23.83
C MET A 1 17.54 3.74 22.61
N THR A 2 16.24 3.47 22.53
CA THR A 2 15.67 2.89 21.30
C THR A 2 15.57 4.03 20.31
N VAL A 3 16.46 4.06 19.31
CA VAL A 3 16.33 4.99 18.19
C VAL A 3 15.06 4.56 17.45
N GLY A 4 14.02 5.38 17.51
CA GLY A 4 12.79 5.13 16.75
C GLY A 4 13.10 5.15 15.26
N VAL A 5 12.44 4.27 14.50
CA VAL A 5 12.56 4.27 13.04
C VAL A 5 11.85 5.48 12.43
N ASP A 6 12.45 6.09 11.41
CA ASP A 6 11.87 7.21 10.67
C ASP A 6 10.72 6.72 9.74
N PRO A 7 9.47 7.16 9.95
CA PRO A 7 8.35 6.78 9.10
C PRO A 7 8.25 7.57 7.79
N THR A 8 9.13 8.54 7.53
CA THR A 8 9.04 9.44 6.36
C THR A 8 8.96 8.70 5.02
N PRO A 9 9.78 7.68 4.72
CA PRO A 9 9.67 6.93 3.46
C PRO A 9 8.32 6.21 3.32
N CYS A 10 7.74 5.75 4.44
CA CYS A 10 6.43 5.10 4.44
C CYS A 10 5.29 6.11 4.25
N ARG A 11 5.41 7.33 4.79
CA ARG A 11 4.45 8.41 4.52
C ARG A 11 4.51 8.83 3.05
N ALA A 12 5.71 8.95 2.48
CA ALA A 12 5.88 9.23 1.05
C ALA A 12 5.27 8.13 0.17
N LEU A 13 5.42 6.85 0.56
CA LEU A 13 4.76 5.73 -0.13
C LEU A 13 3.23 5.89 -0.12
N LEU A 14 2.64 6.25 1.02
CA LEU A 14 1.19 6.50 1.11
C LEU A 14 0.75 7.64 0.17
N GLU A 15 1.53 8.72 0.06
CA GLU A 15 1.25 9.80 -0.89
C GLU A 15 1.35 9.33 -2.35
N GLY A 16 2.34 8.49 -2.67
CA GLY A 16 2.45 7.85 -3.98
C GLY A 16 1.25 6.97 -4.31
N ILE A 17 0.77 6.19 -3.34
CA ILE A 17 -0.45 5.35 -3.47
C ILE A 17 -1.68 6.23 -3.69
N ARG A 18 -1.88 7.29 -2.89
CA ARG A 18 -2.99 8.24 -3.05
C ARG A 18 -3.02 8.85 -4.45
N ALA A 19 -1.86 9.22 -4.98
CA ALA A 19 -1.72 9.80 -6.30
C ALA A 19 -1.75 8.77 -7.44
N ARG A 20 -1.68 7.45 -7.14
CA ARG A 20 -1.41 6.38 -8.11
C ARG A 20 -0.17 6.67 -8.98
N ASP A 21 0.85 7.25 -8.35
CA ASP A 21 2.06 7.70 -9.02
C ASP A 21 3.16 6.63 -8.83
N GLY A 22 3.36 5.82 -9.87
CA GLY A 22 4.33 4.73 -9.87
C GLY A 22 5.76 5.19 -9.63
N ASP A 23 6.15 6.35 -10.16
CA ASP A 23 7.50 6.89 -10.01
C ASP A 23 7.74 7.33 -8.55
N ARG A 24 6.74 7.96 -7.92
CA ARG A 24 6.80 8.27 -6.48
C ARG A 24 6.84 7.03 -5.62
N ILE A 25 6.10 5.99 -5.98
CA ILE A 25 6.12 4.70 -5.28
C ILE A 25 7.53 4.10 -5.38
N ALA A 26 8.09 3.98 -6.59
CA ALA A 26 9.43 3.44 -6.82
C ALA A 26 10.49 4.20 -6.01
N ALA A 27 10.45 5.53 -6.01
CA ALA A 27 11.41 6.38 -5.29
C ALA A 27 11.47 6.13 -3.76
N CYS A 28 10.47 5.49 -3.16
CA CYS A 28 10.44 5.15 -1.74
C CYS A 28 11.31 3.93 -1.38
N PHE A 29 11.63 3.07 -2.35
CA PHE A 29 12.31 1.80 -2.14
C PHE A 29 13.82 1.88 -2.43
N GLY A 30 14.61 1.12 -1.69
CA GLY A 30 16.04 0.92 -2.00
C GLY A 30 16.25 0.00 -3.21
N PRO A 31 17.44 0.00 -3.84
CA PRO A 31 17.69 -0.78 -5.06
C PRO A 31 17.53 -2.30 -4.86
N GLY A 32 17.84 -2.81 -3.66
CA GLY A 32 17.66 -4.21 -3.28
C GLY A 32 16.36 -4.50 -2.53
N ALA A 33 15.38 -3.59 -2.57
CA ALA A 33 14.17 -3.73 -1.79
C ALA A 33 13.35 -4.96 -2.19
N VAL A 34 12.69 -5.59 -1.21
CA VAL A 34 11.82 -6.75 -1.45
C VAL A 34 10.43 -6.48 -0.90
N LEU A 35 9.42 -6.57 -1.76
CA LEU A 35 8.02 -6.65 -1.35
C LEU A 35 7.64 -8.12 -1.21
N ARG A 36 7.07 -8.48 -0.07
CA ARG A 36 6.39 -9.77 0.15
C ARG A 36 4.93 -9.50 0.42
N ALA A 37 4.08 -9.79 -0.55
CA ALA A 37 2.64 -9.55 -0.45
C ALA A 37 1.89 -10.87 -0.29
N LEU A 38 1.35 -11.12 0.89
CA LEU A 38 0.38 -12.18 1.12
C LEU A 38 -1.01 -11.70 0.68
N THR A 39 -1.33 -12.03 -0.57
CA THR A 39 -2.67 -11.87 -1.13
C THR A 39 -3.57 -13.04 -0.70
N PRO A 40 -4.91 -12.92 -0.76
CA PRO A 40 -5.82 -13.96 -0.25
C PRO A 40 -5.55 -15.39 -0.74
N HIS A 41 -4.95 -15.55 -1.92
CA HIS A 41 -4.73 -16.85 -2.54
C HIS A 41 -3.25 -17.21 -2.70
N GLN A 42 -2.32 -16.27 -2.50
CA GLN A 42 -0.91 -16.51 -2.81
C GLN A 42 0.03 -15.50 -2.15
N LEU A 43 1.22 -15.97 -1.79
CA LEU A 43 2.38 -15.12 -1.59
C LEU A 43 2.94 -14.66 -2.95
N ARG A 44 3.23 -13.36 -3.05
CA ARG A 44 3.91 -12.74 -4.17
C ARG A 44 5.17 -12.05 -3.66
N GLU A 45 6.26 -12.19 -4.40
CA GLU A 45 7.52 -11.49 -4.11
C GLU A 45 7.90 -10.64 -5.31
N GLU A 46 8.22 -9.37 -5.07
CA GLU A 46 8.72 -8.44 -6.07
C GLU A 46 10.07 -7.88 -5.60
N HIS A 47 11.01 -7.74 -6.54
CA HIS A 47 12.38 -7.35 -6.24
C HIS A 47 12.76 -6.06 -6.96
N GLY A 48 13.19 -5.08 -6.18
CA GLY A 48 13.62 -3.77 -6.65
C GLY A 48 12.47 -2.77 -6.83
N PRO A 49 12.79 -1.47 -6.86
CA PRO A 49 11.80 -0.39 -6.87
C PRO A 49 10.76 -0.48 -8.00
N GLU A 50 11.21 -0.74 -9.23
CA GLU A 50 10.35 -0.75 -10.41
C GLU A 50 9.33 -1.90 -10.37
N ALA A 51 9.77 -3.12 -10.06
CA ALA A 51 8.87 -4.27 -9.97
C ALA A 51 7.83 -4.09 -8.85
N ILE A 52 8.23 -3.46 -7.74
CA ILE A 52 7.32 -3.11 -6.65
C ILE A 52 6.31 -2.07 -7.15
N ALA A 53 6.73 -0.99 -7.81
CA ALA A 53 5.84 0.03 -8.34
C ALA A 53 4.86 -0.54 -9.37
N ASP A 54 5.30 -1.42 -10.26
CA ASP A 54 4.44 -2.11 -11.23
C ASP A 54 3.40 -3.01 -10.55
N ARG A 55 3.75 -3.65 -9.42
CA ARG A 55 2.78 -4.40 -8.62
C ARG A 55 1.70 -3.50 -8.04
N TYR A 56 2.06 -2.32 -7.53
CA TYR A 56 1.08 -1.33 -7.09
C TYR A 56 0.23 -0.84 -8.25
N ARG A 57 0.84 -0.50 -9.38
CA ARG A 57 0.15 -0.08 -10.61
C ARG A 57 -0.92 -1.10 -11.01
N TYR A 58 -0.55 -2.38 -11.08
CA TYR A 58 -1.45 -3.49 -11.39
C TYR A 58 -2.66 -3.56 -10.44
N TRP A 59 -2.50 -3.25 -9.16
CA TRP A 59 -3.60 -3.27 -8.19
C TRP A 59 -4.50 -2.04 -8.28
N LEU A 60 -3.96 -0.86 -8.60
CA LEU A 60 -4.65 0.42 -8.41
C LEU A 60 -5.20 1.03 -9.71
N GLU A 61 -4.52 0.86 -10.84
CA GLU A 61 -4.94 1.44 -12.12
C GLU A 61 -6.28 0.92 -12.66
N PRO A 62 -6.63 -0.37 -12.53
CA PRO A 62 -7.91 -0.87 -13.04
C PRO A 62 -9.15 -0.24 -12.37
N LEU A 63 -8.99 0.42 -11.22
CA LEU A 63 -10.10 0.98 -10.45
C LEU A 63 -10.44 2.39 -10.92
N ALA A 64 -11.65 2.56 -11.44
CA ALA A 64 -12.22 3.87 -11.70
C ALA A 64 -12.63 4.56 -10.38
N GLY A 65 -12.44 5.87 -10.27
CA GLY A 65 -12.78 6.62 -9.05
C GLY A 65 -12.01 6.16 -7.82
N PHE A 66 -10.75 5.75 -7.99
CA PHE A 66 -9.87 5.32 -6.89
C PHE A 66 -9.73 6.40 -5.82
N GLU A 67 -9.91 6.00 -4.56
CA GLU A 67 -9.79 6.87 -3.40
C GLU A 67 -9.24 6.09 -2.21
N VAL A 68 -8.24 6.67 -1.53
CA VAL A 68 -7.75 6.16 -0.24
C VAL A 68 -8.57 6.79 0.88
N VAL A 69 -9.38 5.97 1.56
CA VAL A 69 -10.32 6.38 2.60
C VAL A 69 -9.59 6.67 3.91
N GLU A 70 -8.68 5.78 4.30
CA GLU A 70 -7.87 5.93 5.52
C GLU A 70 -6.45 5.43 5.25
N ALA A 71 -5.44 6.09 5.82
CA ALA A 71 -4.08 5.58 5.81
C ALA A 71 -3.24 6.10 6.98
N ASP A 72 -2.36 5.25 7.51
CA ASP A 72 -1.40 5.60 8.55
C ASP A 72 -0.03 4.94 8.35
N ALA A 73 1.01 5.63 8.82
CA ALA A 73 2.36 5.09 8.96
C ALA A 73 2.81 5.28 10.42
N THR A 74 2.87 4.18 11.16
CA THR A 74 3.08 4.17 12.62
C THR A 74 4.38 3.44 12.96
N PRO A 75 5.37 4.10 13.58
CA PRO A 75 6.57 3.43 14.09
C PRO A 75 6.23 2.40 15.17
N ILE A 76 6.80 1.19 15.04
CA ILE A 76 6.72 0.07 15.98
C ILE A 76 8.15 -0.42 16.21
N ALA A 77 8.82 0.08 17.26
CA ALA A 77 10.22 -0.17 17.53
C ALA A 77 11.12 0.11 16.30
N ASP A 78 11.66 -0.93 15.66
CA ASP A 78 12.55 -0.89 14.50
C ASP A 78 11.81 -1.13 13.16
N ARG A 79 10.48 -1.10 13.16
CA ARG A 79 9.62 -1.27 11.97
C ARG A 79 8.63 -0.13 11.86
N VAL A 80 8.14 0.12 10.64
CA VAL A 80 7.01 1.03 10.42
C VAL A 80 5.82 0.22 9.95
N ARG A 81 4.71 0.24 10.70
CA ARG A 81 3.44 -0.28 10.20
C ARG A 81 2.87 0.70 9.19
N VAL A 82 2.54 0.22 8.00
CA VAL A 82 1.86 0.97 6.95
C VAL A 82 0.49 0.34 6.76
N ARG A 83 -0.59 1.11 6.91
CA ARG A 83 -1.94 0.65 6.64
C ARG A 83 -2.64 1.63 5.73
N TYR A 84 -3.37 1.12 4.75
CA TYR A 84 -4.27 1.94 3.94
C TYR A 84 -5.47 1.13 3.46
N TRP A 85 -6.64 1.75 3.56
CA TRP A 85 -7.90 1.29 3.02
C TRP A 85 -8.28 2.17 1.85
N PHE A 86 -8.68 1.56 0.74
CA PHE A 86 -9.07 2.25 -0.46
C PHE A 86 -10.31 1.63 -1.09
N ARG A 87 -11.00 2.44 -1.89
CA ARG A 87 -12.18 2.06 -2.65
C ARG A 87 -12.03 2.49 -4.11
N GLY A 88 -12.80 1.84 -4.97
CA GLY A 88 -12.91 2.19 -6.38
C GLY A 88 -13.93 1.31 -7.07
N ARG A 89 -14.13 1.54 -8.36
CA ARG A 89 -15.01 0.72 -9.20
C ARG A 89 -14.17 -0.13 -10.13
N ASP A 90 -14.23 -1.43 -9.92
CA ASP A 90 -13.74 -2.42 -10.86
C ASP A 90 -14.69 -2.50 -12.08
N PRO A 91 -14.16 -2.57 -13.32
CA PRO A 91 -14.98 -2.56 -14.53
C PRO A 91 -15.89 -3.78 -14.67
N GLU A 92 -15.53 -4.91 -14.08
CA GLU A 92 -16.29 -6.17 -14.16
C GLU A 92 -17.13 -6.41 -12.89
N LYS A 93 -16.56 -6.09 -11.71
CA LYS A 93 -17.14 -6.43 -10.40
C LYS A 93 -17.90 -5.27 -9.75
N GLY A 94 -17.88 -4.08 -10.34
CA GLY A 94 -18.53 -2.90 -9.79
C GLY A 94 -17.78 -2.30 -8.59
N PRO A 95 -18.46 -1.68 -7.61
CA PRO A 95 -17.82 -1.06 -6.45
C PRO A 95 -17.06 -2.08 -5.60
N GLN A 96 -15.80 -1.79 -5.31
CA GLN A 96 -14.92 -2.64 -4.51
C GLN A 96 -14.15 -1.80 -3.49
N GLU A 97 -13.77 -2.45 -2.41
CA GLU A 97 -12.84 -1.91 -1.42
C GLU A 97 -11.79 -2.95 -1.03
N ASN A 98 -10.66 -2.49 -0.51
CA ASN A 98 -9.58 -3.35 -0.06
C ASN A 98 -8.73 -2.63 0.98
N GLU A 99 -8.11 -3.39 1.89
CA GLU A 99 -7.13 -2.89 2.84
C GLU A 99 -5.82 -3.64 2.67
N HIS A 100 -4.74 -2.88 2.66
CA HIS A 100 -3.39 -3.40 2.81
C HIS A 100 -2.83 -2.97 4.16
N THR A 101 -2.33 -3.95 4.92
CA THR A 101 -1.56 -3.73 6.15
C THR A 101 -0.17 -4.31 5.95
N ALA A 102 0.87 -3.54 6.24
CA ALA A 102 2.24 -3.95 6.01
C ALA A 102 3.19 -3.52 7.14
N TYR A 103 4.31 -4.21 7.25
CA TYR A 103 5.45 -3.81 8.09
C TYR A 103 6.67 -3.57 7.21
N ALA A 104 7.18 -2.35 7.29
CA ALA A 104 8.35 -1.90 6.54
C ALA A 104 9.62 -1.97 7.40
N THR A 105 10.71 -2.42 6.80
CA THR A 105 12.07 -2.16 7.25
C THR A 105 12.58 -0.93 6.50
N VAL A 106 13.11 0.04 7.23
CA VAL A 106 13.65 1.30 6.68
C VAL A 106 15.14 1.36 6.96
N GLU A 107 15.93 1.54 5.91
CA GLU A 107 17.38 1.64 5.95
C GLU A 107 17.83 2.81 5.08
N SER A 108 18.74 3.65 5.59
CA SER A 108 19.29 4.79 4.84
C SER A 108 18.22 5.69 4.18
N GLY A 109 17.09 5.91 4.86
CA GLY A 109 15.99 6.76 4.37
C GLY A 109 15.17 6.16 3.21
N ARG A 110 15.23 4.84 3.02
CA ARG A 110 14.47 4.09 2.02
C ARG A 110 13.90 2.80 2.60
N ILE A 111 12.83 2.29 2.00
CA ILE A 111 12.24 1.00 2.38
C ILE A 111 13.11 -0.11 1.79
N SER A 112 13.72 -0.95 2.64
CA SER A 112 14.51 -2.12 2.23
C SER A 112 13.67 -3.39 2.16
N ALA A 113 12.59 -3.49 2.94
CA ALA A 113 11.64 -4.58 2.85
C ALA A 113 10.23 -4.11 3.21
N LEU A 114 9.22 -4.69 2.57
CA LEU A 114 7.81 -4.46 2.90
C LEU A 114 7.08 -5.79 2.94
N ASN A 115 6.62 -6.22 4.11
CA ASN A 115 5.81 -7.42 4.26
C ASN A 115 4.34 -7.01 4.42
N LEU A 116 3.52 -7.27 3.40
CA LEU A 116 2.16 -6.79 3.23
C LEU A 116 1.16 -7.95 3.30
N SER A 117 0.07 -7.77 4.04
CA SER A 117 -1.14 -8.57 3.95
C SER A 117 -2.25 -7.79 3.26
N CYS A 118 -3.08 -8.49 2.50
CA CYS A 118 -4.18 -7.92 1.75
C CYS A 118 -5.49 -8.58 2.18
N ALA A 119 -6.50 -7.76 2.53
CA ALA A 119 -7.85 -8.24 2.80
C ALA A 119 -8.50 -8.89 1.57
N GLY A 120 -8.02 -8.53 0.38
CA GLY A 120 -8.61 -8.87 -0.91
C GLY A 120 -9.70 -7.87 -1.29
N PHE A 121 -9.94 -7.69 -2.59
CA PHE A 121 -11.06 -6.90 -3.06
C PHE A 121 -12.38 -7.48 -2.55
N ARG A 122 -13.13 -6.67 -1.81
CA ARG A 122 -14.46 -6.98 -1.28
C ARG A 122 -15.50 -6.09 -1.96
N PRO A 123 -16.71 -6.60 -2.25
CA PRO A 123 -17.80 -5.76 -2.71
C PRO A 123 -18.04 -4.63 -1.71
N ALA A 124 -17.94 -3.39 -2.18
CA ALA A 124 -18.30 -2.25 -1.35
C ALA A 124 -19.83 -2.08 -1.40
N GLY A 125 -20.45 -1.94 -0.23
CA GLY A 125 -21.85 -1.52 -0.16
C GLY A 125 -22.05 -0.13 -0.79
N PRO A 126 -23.29 0.30 -1.07
CA PRO A 126 -23.55 1.73 -1.24
C PRO A 126 -23.00 2.46 -0.01
N PRO A 127 -22.47 3.70 -0.15
CA PRO A 127 -22.10 4.49 1.02
C PRO A 127 -23.28 4.48 1.98
N ASP A 128 -23.04 4.15 3.25
CA ASP A 128 -24.08 4.06 4.26
C ASP A 128 -25.05 5.22 4.08
N GLY A 129 -26.32 4.89 3.88
CA GLY A 129 -27.37 5.86 3.63
C GLY A 129 -27.36 6.90 4.73
N SER A 130 -26.80 8.07 4.45
CA SER A 130 -27.11 9.28 5.18
C SER A 130 -28.62 9.43 5.10
N ALA A 131 -29.28 9.13 6.20
CA ALA A 131 -30.68 9.39 6.43
C ALA A 131 -31.02 10.80 5.93
N ALA A 132 -32.13 10.89 5.20
CA ALA A 132 -32.86 12.13 4.98
C ALA A 132 -33.35 12.72 6.31
#